data_AF-A0A7J6Q3W6-F1
#
_entry.id   AF-A0A7J6Q3W6-F1
#
_cell.length_a   1.000
_cell.length_b   1.000
_cell.length_c   1.000
_cell.angle_alpha   90.00
_cell.angle_beta   90.00
_cell.angle_gamma   90.00
#
_symmetry.space_group_name_H-M   'P 1'
#
loop_
_entity.id
_entity.type
_entity.pdbx_description
1 polymer ?
#
loop_
_entity_poly.entity_id
_entity_poly.type
_entity_poly.pdbx_seq_one_letter_code
_entity_poly.pdbx_strand_id
1 'polypeptide(L)'
;VTGMFTVLVLMAHAYPTRIPYADLFDRYKSMLPGHILGLLMRPGRGGGARLFVEQMLEVVADEERSSGREYSKGKEFALGTSKVFFRPQSVEPVDSLLAAIDGDVAKRNRVAQAIATSIIRRRRYRQQCYIRTGGRLLVILRRRQNYWKWFHQY
;
A
#
# COMPACT_ATOMS: atom_id res chain seq x y z
N VAL A 1 -11.36 0.37 -40.69
CA VAL A 1 -11.97 0.99 -39.48
C VAL A 1 -12.12 -0.01 -38.31
N THR A 2 -11.87 -1.32 -38.49
CA THR A 2 -12.23 -2.38 -37.53
C THR A 2 -11.25 -2.63 -36.37
N GLY A 3 -9.98 -2.24 -36.47
CA GLY A 3 -9.00 -2.47 -35.39
C GLY A 3 -8.95 -1.40 -34.29
N MET A 4 -9.44 -0.19 -34.58
CA MET A 4 -9.36 0.93 -33.63
C MET A 4 -10.36 0.77 -32.48
N PHE A 5 -11.54 0.22 -32.78
CA PHE A 5 -12.59 -0.02 -31.79
C PHE A 5 -12.22 -1.12 -30.79
N THR A 6 -11.58 -2.19 -31.26
CA THR A 6 -11.09 -3.26 -30.38
C THR A 6 -9.99 -2.77 -29.44
N VAL A 7 -9.08 -1.90 -29.91
CA VAL A 7 -8.06 -1.26 -29.06
C VAL A 7 -8.71 -0.37 -28.00
N LEU A 8 -9.72 0.42 -28.36
CA LEU A 8 -10.45 1.28 -27.40
C LEU A 8 -11.20 0.45 -26.34
N VAL A 9 -11.86 -0.63 -26.75
CA VAL A 9 -12.51 -1.57 -25.81
C VAL A 9 -11.50 -2.21 -24.87
N LEU A 10 -10.33 -2.60 -25.39
CA LEU A 10 -9.26 -3.19 -24.57
C LEU A 10 -8.69 -2.17 -23.57
N MET A 11 -8.52 -0.91 -23.99
CA MET A 11 -8.11 0.19 -23.12
C MET A 11 -9.15 0.51 -22.04
N ALA A 12 -10.45 0.42 -22.36
CA ALA A 12 -11.54 0.68 -21.41
C ALA A 12 -11.66 -0.39 -20.33
N HIS A 13 -11.36 -1.66 -20.65
CA HIS A 13 -11.47 -2.77 -19.71
C HIS A 13 -10.16 -3.15 -19.03
N ALA A 14 -9.00 -2.73 -19.57
CA ALA A 14 -7.69 -2.97 -18.99
C ALA A 14 -7.23 -1.84 -18.07
N TYR A 15 -5.98 -1.98 -17.59
CA TYR A 15 -5.27 -0.94 -16.86
C TYR A 15 -4.14 -0.37 -17.75
N PRO A 16 -4.44 0.59 -18.64
CA PRO A 16 -3.50 1.06 -19.64
C PRO A 16 -2.32 1.84 -19.01
N THR A 17 -2.55 2.49 -17.88
CA THR A 17 -1.53 3.30 -17.21
C THR A 17 -0.85 2.49 -16.12
N ARG A 18 0.49 2.53 -16.09
CA ARG A 18 1.29 1.85 -15.07
C ARG A 18 2.38 2.76 -14.55
N ILE A 19 2.51 2.85 -13.23
CA ILE A 19 3.51 3.70 -12.58
C ILE A 19 4.31 2.86 -11.58
N PRO A 20 5.65 2.80 -11.68
CA PRO A 20 6.49 2.14 -10.70
C PRO A 20 6.30 2.69 -9.28
N TYR A 21 6.41 1.81 -8.27
CA TYR A 21 6.33 2.24 -6.87
C TYR A 21 7.44 3.22 -6.49
N ALA A 22 8.64 3.03 -7.07
CA ALA A 22 9.78 3.91 -6.83
C ALA A 22 9.47 5.34 -7.29
N ASP A 23 8.94 5.50 -8.50
CA ASP A 23 8.63 6.81 -9.08
C ASP A 23 7.57 7.57 -8.26
N LEU A 24 6.48 6.89 -7.85
CA LEU A 24 5.47 7.50 -6.98
C LEU A 24 6.06 7.85 -5.60
N PHE A 25 6.90 6.99 -5.06
CA PHE A 25 7.56 7.25 -3.79
C PHE A 25 8.53 8.43 -3.90
N ASP A 26 9.33 8.53 -4.95
CA ASP A 26 10.29 9.62 -5.12
C ASP A 26 9.62 10.97 -5.34
N ARG A 27 8.49 10.99 -6.07
CA ARG A 27 7.69 12.21 -6.24
C ARG A 27 7.11 12.70 -4.92
N TYR A 28 6.63 11.78 -4.06
CA TYR A 28 5.76 12.16 -2.94
C TYR A 28 6.36 11.95 -1.56
N LYS A 29 7.56 11.35 -1.45
CA LYS A 29 8.24 11.16 -0.15
C LYS A 29 8.52 12.46 0.60
N SER A 30 8.66 13.59 -0.11
CA SER A 30 8.97 14.90 0.47
C SER A 30 7.86 15.46 1.36
N MET A 31 6.63 14.95 1.26
CA MET A 31 5.54 15.36 2.15
C MET A 31 5.55 14.62 3.49
N LEU A 32 6.27 13.49 3.59
CA LEU A 32 6.25 12.68 4.79
C LEU A 32 7.07 13.30 5.92
N PRO A 33 6.65 13.10 7.18
CA PRO A 33 7.48 13.41 8.34
C PRO A 33 8.80 12.61 8.30
N GLY A 34 9.91 13.25 8.68
CA GLY A 34 11.26 12.65 8.59
C GLY A 34 11.40 11.30 9.33
N HIS A 35 10.70 11.11 10.45
CA HIS A 35 10.70 9.85 11.19
C HIS A 35 10.03 8.69 10.42
N ILE A 36 8.99 8.95 9.63
CA ILE A 36 8.34 7.97 8.77
C ILE A 36 9.22 7.69 7.55
N LEU A 37 9.82 8.73 6.98
CA LEU A 37 10.73 8.58 5.85
C LEU A 37 11.92 7.68 6.20
N GLY A 38 12.57 7.92 7.34
CA GLY A 38 13.67 7.06 7.81
C GLY A 38 13.22 5.61 8.05
N LEU A 39 11.98 5.41 8.50
CA LEU A 39 11.39 4.10 8.70
C LEU A 39 11.12 3.35 7.38
N LEU A 40 10.78 4.05 6.31
CA LEU A 40 10.54 3.50 4.97
C LEU A 40 11.84 3.30 4.17
N MET A 41 12.85 4.13 4.41
CA MET A 41 14.16 4.06 3.73
C MET A 41 15.14 3.08 4.36
N ARG A 42 14.83 2.51 5.54
CA ARG A 42 15.68 1.51 6.18
C ARG A 42 15.93 0.31 5.25
N PRO A 43 17.19 -0.10 5.04
CA PRO A 43 17.51 -1.23 4.19
C PRO A 43 16.89 -2.52 4.76
N GLY A 44 16.15 -3.22 3.92
CA GLY A 44 15.45 -4.47 4.21
C GLY A 44 14.80 -5.02 2.93
N ARG A 45 14.49 -6.33 2.88
CA ARG A 45 13.87 -6.97 1.70
C ARG A 45 12.50 -6.35 1.41
N GLY A 46 12.47 -5.43 0.47
CA GLY A 46 11.31 -5.04 -0.32
C GLY A 46 10.17 -4.36 0.46
N GLY A 47 9.97 -3.07 0.20
CA GLY A 47 8.61 -2.55 0.24
C GLY A 47 8.36 -1.29 1.06
N GLY A 48 9.36 -0.45 1.34
CA GLY A 48 9.09 0.91 1.82
C GLY A 48 8.25 1.70 0.80
N ALA A 49 8.72 1.76 -0.45
CA ALA A 49 8.01 2.42 -1.54
C ALA A 49 6.64 1.80 -1.82
N ARG A 50 6.56 0.47 -1.91
CA ARG A 50 5.28 -0.22 -2.11
C ARG A 50 4.31 0.04 -0.96
N LEU A 51 4.73 -0.12 0.29
CA LEU A 51 3.89 0.13 1.45
C LEU A 51 3.41 1.58 1.46
N PHE A 52 4.29 2.54 1.18
CA PHE A 52 3.90 3.94 1.08
C PHE A 52 2.81 4.15 0.03
N VAL A 53 3.02 3.67 -1.20
CA VAL A 53 2.04 3.86 -2.29
C VAL A 53 0.72 3.16 -1.98
N GLU A 54 0.75 1.96 -1.40
CA GLU A 54 -0.47 1.26 -0.97
C GLU A 54 -1.26 2.11 0.03
N GLN A 55 -0.60 2.71 1.02
CA GLN A 55 -1.26 3.53 2.03
C GLN A 55 -1.67 4.91 1.51
N MET A 56 -0.90 5.49 0.60
CA MET A 56 -1.25 6.72 -0.09
C MET A 56 -2.54 6.55 -0.89
N LEU A 57 -2.66 5.47 -1.67
CA LEU A 57 -3.86 5.19 -2.46
C LEU A 57 -5.09 4.87 -1.59
N GLU A 58 -4.89 4.29 -0.41
CA GLU A 58 -5.98 4.13 0.58
C GLU A 58 -6.48 5.49 1.07
N VAL A 59 -5.58 6.44 1.37
CA VAL A 59 -5.97 7.80 1.78
C VAL A 59 -6.69 8.54 0.65
N VAL A 60 -6.20 8.45 -0.59
CA VAL A 60 -6.87 9.02 -1.77
C VAL A 60 -8.27 8.42 -1.93
N ALA A 61 -8.41 7.11 -1.75
CA ALA A 61 -9.71 6.44 -1.83
C ALA A 61 -10.69 6.94 -0.76
N ASP A 62 -10.21 7.19 0.45
CA ASP A 62 -11.03 7.73 1.53
C ASP A 62 -11.44 9.19 1.30
N GLU A 63 -10.55 10.03 0.74
CA GLU A 63 -10.89 11.41 0.34
C GLU A 63 -11.93 11.44 -0.80
N GLU A 64 -11.74 10.64 -1.85
CA GLU A 64 -12.70 10.56 -2.97
C GLU A 64 -14.05 9.99 -2.52
N ARG A 65 -14.05 8.99 -1.62
CA ARG A 65 -15.29 8.49 -1.03
C ARG A 65 -16.02 9.58 -0.23
N SER A 66 -15.28 10.45 0.46
CA SER A 66 -15.86 11.56 1.21
C SER A 66 -16.44 12.65 0.30
N SER A 67 -15.91 12.80 -0.92
CA SER A 67 -16.46 13.70 -1.95
C SER A 67 -17.58 13.07 -2.79
N GLY A 68 -17.94 11.81 -2.53
CA GLY A 68 -19.03 11.09 -3.19
C GLY A 68 -18.62 10.31 -4.44
N ARG A 69 -17.33 10.24 -4.78
CA ARG A 69 -16.81 9.41 -5.87
C ARG A 69 -16.40 8.03 -5.36
N GLU A 70 -16.74 6.99 -6.12
CA GLU A 70 -16.27 5.65 -5.79
C GLU A 70 -14.84 5.46 -6.32
N TYR A 71 -13.85 5.52 -5.43
CA TYR A 71 -12.46 5.20 -5.75
C TYR A 71 -12.00 3.98 -4.94
N SER A 72 -11.66 2.88 -5.60
CA SER A 72 -11.32 1.64 -4.88
C SER A 72 -10.38 0.71 -5.63
N LYS A 73 -9.62 -0.06 -4.84
CA LYS A 73 -8.73 -1.11 -5.34
C LYS A 73 -9.53 -2.20 -6.05
N GLY A 74 -9.07 -2.61 -7.23
CA GLY A 74 -9.67 -3.63 -8.08
C GLY A 74 -10.72 -3.09 -9.06
N LYS A 75 -11.23 -1.88 -8.83
CA LYS A 75 -12.04 -1.14 -9.80
C LYS A 75 -11.20 -0.09 -10.53
N GLU A 76 -10.60 0.82 -9.78
CA GLU A 76 -9.88 1.99 -10.32
C GLU A 76 -8.38 1.75 -10.46
N PHE A 77 -7.80 0.98 -9.53
CA PHE A 77 -6.38 0.64 -9.57
C PHE A 77 -6.12 -0.79 -9.07
N ALA A 78 -5.06 -1.40 -9.60
CA ALA A 78 -4.56 -2.70 -9.18
C ALA A 78 -3.10 -2.61 -8.75
N LEU A 79 -2.76 -3.32 -7.68
CA LEU A 79 -1.42 -3.33 -7.11
C LEU A 79 -0.63 -4.53 -7.67
N GLY A 80 0.36 -4.25 -8.50
CA GLY A 80 1.29 -5.25 -9.01
C GLY A 80 2.42 -5.57 -8.04
N THR A 81 3.36 -6.40 -8.50
CA THR A 81 4.57 -6.75 -7.75
C THR A 81 5.50 -5.54 -7.57
N SER A 82 5.74 -4.77 -8.64
CA SER A 82 6.67 -3.62 -8.67
C SER A 82 6.05 -2.28 -9.09
N LYS A 83 4.81 -2.28 -9.58
CA LYS A 83 4.12 -1.10 -10.13
C LYS A 83 2.64 -1.09 -9.75
N VAL A 84 2.03 0.09 -9.78
CA VAL A 84 0.58 0.26 -9.74
C VAL A 84 0.05 0.35 -11.16
N PHE A 85 -1.11 -0.24 -11.38
CA PHE A 85 -1.85 -0.22 -12.63
C PHE A 85 -3.14 0.58 -12.41
N PHE A 86 -3.44 1.53 -13.27
CA PHE A 86 -4.62 2.40 -13.19
C PHE A 86 -5.51 2.21 -14.40
N ARG A 87 -6.82 2.25 -14.17
CA ARG A 87 -7.81 2.35 -15.24
C ARG A 87 -7.74 3.74 -15.89
N PRO A 88 -8.34 3.90 -17.09
CA PRO A 88 -8.48 5.22 -17.69
C PRO A 88 -9.17 6.18 -16.71
N GLN A 89 -8.72 7.43 -16.65
CA GLN A 89 -9.24 8.49 -15.76
C GLN A 89 -9.00 8.29 -14.25
N SER A 90 -8.59 7.10 -13.81
CA SER A 90 -8.33 6.78 -12.39
C SER A 90 -7.02 7.34 -11.83
N VAL A 91 -6.19 7.93 -12.69
CA VAL A 91 -4.94 8.61 -12.29
C VAL A 91 -5.22 10.05 -11.84
N GLU A 92 -6.26 10.67 -12.39
CA GLU A 92 -6.62 12.07 -12.14
C GLU A 92 -6.83 12.37 -10.64
N PRO A 93 -7.49 11.52 -9.83
CA PRO A 93 -7.63 11.75 -8.39
C PRO A 93 -6.29 11.78 -7.63
N VAL A 94 -5.29 11.04 -8.11
CA VAL A 94 -3.96 11.04 -7.50
C VAL A 94 -3.29 12.39 -7.80
N ASP A 95 -3.28 12.80 -9.07
CA ASP A 95 -2.65 14.06 -9.50
C ASP A 95 -3.38 15.30 -8.97
N SER A 96 -4.71 15.26 -8.85
CA SER A 96 -5.51 16.36 -8.31
C SER A 96 -5.29 16.57 -6.82
N LEU A 97 -5.19 15.47 -6.06
CA LEU A 97 -4.88 15.51 -4.64
C LEU A 97 -3.49 16.13 -4.42
N LEU A 98 -2.54 15.85 -5.31
CA LEU A 98 -1.19 16.40 -5.26
C LEU A 98 -1.14 17.88 -5.62
N ALA A 99 -1.84 18.28 -6.68
CA ALA A 99 -1.97 19.70 -7.03
C ALA A 99 -2.61 20.50 -5.88
N ALA A 100 -3.60 19.92 -5.20
CA ALA A 100 -4.23 20.54 -4.03
C ALA A 100 -3.29 20.61 -2.81
N ILE A 101 -2.36 19.66 -2.68
CA ILE A 101 -1.35 19.61 -1.60
C ILE A 101 -0.25 20.66 -1.82
N ASP A 102 0.16 20.90 -3.06
CA ASP A 102 1.17 21.92 -3.38
C ASP A 102 0.65 23.35 -3.13
N GLY A 103 -0.66 23.56 -3.25
CA GLY A 103 -1.30 24.84 -2.98
C GLY A 103 -1.66 25.11 -1.51
N ASP A 104 -1.81 24.08 -0.67
CA ASP A 104 -2.26 24.21 0.72
C ASP A 104 -1.40 23.38 1.70
N VAL A 105 -0.56 24.09 2.46
CA VAL A 105 0.33 23.51 3.48
C VAL A 105 -0.44 22.78 4.59
N ALA A 106 -1.63 23.26 4.97
CA ALA A 106 -2.43 22.62 6.00
C ALA A 106 -3.01 21.29 5.49
N LYS A 107 -3.52 21.27 4.25
CA LYS A 107 -3.97 20.04 3.59
C LYS A 107 -2.83 19.04 3.42
N ARG A 108 -1.66 19.49 2.96
CA ARG A 108 -0.44 18.68 2.86
C ARG A 108 -0.12 17.96 4.17
N ASN A 109 -0.09 18.70 5.26
CA ASN A 109 0.24 18.15 6.57
C ASN A 109 -0.80 17.11 7.05
N ARG A 110 -2.09 17.37 6.81
CA ARG A 110 -3.17 16.42 7.15
C ARG A 110 -3.03 15.12 6.37
N VAL A 111 -2.85 15.19 5.05
CA VAL A 111 -2.68 14.01 4.20
C VAL A 111 -1.41 13.24 4.58
N ALA A 112 -0.29 13.94 4.76
CA ALA A 112 0.95 13.32 5.19
C ALA A 112 0.81 12.58 6.53
N GLN A 113 0.08 13.17 7.47
CA GLN A 113 -0.21 12.56 8.77
C GLN A 113 -1.15 11.35 8.64
N ALA A 114 -2.17 11.42 7.79
CA ALA A 114 -3.05 10.29 7.50
C ALA A 114 -2.27 9.10 6.92
N ILE A 115 -1.38 9.36 5.96
CA ILE A 115 -0.51 8.32 5.38
C ILE A 115 0.44 7.75 6.45
N ALA A 116 1.09 8.61 7.23
CA ALA A 116 2.00 8.21 8.31
C ALA A 116 1.33 7.29 9.35
N THR A 117 0.16 7.69 9.83
CA THR A 117 -0.63 6.92 10.80
C THR A 117 -1.08 5.58 10.22
N SER A 118 -1.50 5.54 8.96
CA SER A 118 -1.87 4.29 8.28
C SER A 118 -0.69 3.32 8.17
N ILE A 119 0.49 3.82 7.78
CA ILE A 119 1.74 3.04 7.72
C ILE A 119 2.07 2.42 9.09
N ILE A 120 2.03 3.23 10.16
CA ILE A 120 2.31 2.76 11.52
C ILE A 120 1.31 1.68 11.93
N ARG A 121 0.01 1.92 11.70
CA ARG A 121 -1.05 0.97 12.02
C ARG A 121 -0.85 -0.36 11.30
N ARG A 122 -0.55 -0.32 9.99
CA ARG A 122 -0.30 -1.51 9.18
C ARG A 122 0.92 -2.29 9.67
N ARG A 123 1.99 -1.60 10.06
CA ARG A 123 3.18 -2.24 10.65
C ARG A 123 2.89 -2.89 11.99
N ARG A 124 2.21 -2.20 12.90
CA ARG A 124 1.82 -2.76 14.21
C ARG A 124 0.97 -4.02 14.05
N TYR A 125 0.01 -3.98 13.12
CA TYR A 125 -0.81 -5.15 12.80
C TYR A 125 0.04 -6.34 12.33
N ARG A 126 0.97 -6.13 11.39
CA ARG A 126 1.88 -7.19 10.92
C ARG A 126 2.74 -7.75 12.05
N GLN A 127 3.26 -6.90 12.93
CA GLN A 127 4.03 -7.33 14.10
C GLN A 127 3.19 -8.18 15.05
N GLN A 128 1.95 -7.77 15.34
CA GLN A 128 1.03 -8.55 16.17
C GLN A 128 0.72 -9.92 15.56
N CYS A 129 0.46 -9.98 14.25
CA CYS A 129 0.26 -11.25 13.54
C CYS A 129 1.50 -12.15 13.65
N TYR A 130 2.70 -11.58 13.47
CA TYR A 130 3.95 -12.33 13.59
C TYR A 130 4.14 -12.90 15.00
N ILE A 131 3.95 -12.09 16.04
CA ILE A 131 4.05 -12.50 17.44
C ILE A 131 3.04 -13.62 17.74
N ARG A 132 1.79 -13.47 17.30
CA ARG A 132 0.73 -14.46 17.52
C ARG A 132 1.06 -15.80 16.85
N THR A 133 1.53 -15.77 15.60
CA THR A 133 1.90 -16.99 14.86
C THR A 133 3.16 -17.63 15.44
N GLY A 134 4.19 -16.84 15.77
CA GLY A 134 5.40 -17.31 16.41
C GLY A 134 5.13 -17.95 17.78
N GLY A 135 4.29 -17.32 18.60
CA GLY A 135 3.86 -17.88 19.89
C GLY A 135 3.15 -19.23 19.74
N ARG A 136 2.26 -19.38 18.74
CA ARG A 136 1.62 -20.66 18.43
C ARG A 136 2.64 -21.74 18.04
N LEU A 137 3.63 -21.39 17.21
CA LEU A 137 4.68 -22.32 16.80
C LEU A 137 5.54 -22.76 18.00
N LEU A 138 5.91 -21.85 18.90
CA LEU A 138 6.64 -22.18 20.12
C LEU A 138 5.87 -23.15 21.02
N VAL A 139 4.55 -22.97 21.15
CA VAL A 139 3.69 -23.89 21.91
C VAL A 139 3.68 -25.28 21.25
N ILE A 140 3.57 -25.36 19.92
CA ILE A 140 3.60 -26.63 19.18
C ILE A 140 4.96 -27.32 19.36
N LEU A 141 6.07 -26.59 19.22
CA LEU A 141 7.42 -27.11 19.40
C LEU A 141 7.64 -27.62 20.82
N ARG A 142 7.19 -26.88 21.84
CA ARG A 142 7.28 -27.31 23.24
C ARG A 142 6.48 -28.58 23.51
N ARG A 143 5.27 -28.70 22.96
CA ARG A 143 4.46 -29.94 23.07
C ARG A 143 5.14 -31.13 22.40
N ARG A 144 5.69 -30.94 21.20
CA ARG A 144 6.45 -31.99 20.49
C ARG A 144 7.69 -32.44 21.26
N GLN A 145 8.43 -31.50 21.84
CA GLN A 145 9.61 -31.82 22.65
C GLN A 145 9.25 -32.60 23.92
N ASN A 146 8.15 -32.24 24.59
CA ASN A 146 7.67 -32.98 25.76
C ASN A 146 7.21 -34.40 25.40
N TYR A 147 6.51 -34.55 24.27
CA TYR A 147 6.12 -35.87 23.76
C TYR A 147 7.35 -36.74 23.45
N TRP A 148 8.36 -36.17 22.79
CA TRP A 148 9.62 -36.88 22.50
C TRP A 148 10.33 -37.35 23.78
N LYS A 149 10.37 -36.51 24.82
CA LYS A 149 10.94 -36.89 26.12
C LYS A 149 10.16 -38.04 26.77
N TRP A 150 8.83 -38.00 26.72
CA TRP A 150 7.97 -39.07 27.23
C TRP A 150 8.17 -40.38 26.45
N PHE A 151 8.24 -40.31 25.12
CA PHE A 151 8.42 -41.47 24.24
C PHE A 151 9.73 -42.20 24.49
N HIS A 152 10.81 -41.49 24.84
CA HIS A 152 12.12 -42.09 25.15
C HIS A 152 12.31 -42.50 26.62
N GLN A 153 11.34 -42.19 27.50
CA GLN A 153 11.33 -42.67 28.87
C GLN A 153 10.64 -44.04 29.02
N TYR A 154 9.95 -44.51 27.98
CA TYR A 154 9.39 -45.85 27.84
C TYR A 154 10.20 -46.66 26.83
#